data_AF-A0A7W6DQX5-F1
#
_entry.id   AF-A0A7W6DQX5-F1
#
_cell.length_a   1.000
_cell.length_b   1.000
_cell.length_c   1.000
_cell.angle_alpha   90.00
_cell.angle_beta   90.00
_cell.angle_gamma   90.00
#
_symmetry.space_group_name_H-M   'P 1'
#
loop_
_entity.id
_entity.type
_entity.pdbx_description
1 polymer ?
#
loop_
_entity_poly.entity_id
_entity_poly.type
_entity_poly.pdbx_seq_one_letter_code
_entity_poly.pdbx_strand_id
1 'polypeptide(L)'
;MTKLSALAILMAATATAAFAATDMMAPSQPEVIEIEVAPHELAQCRETLAQVASMPVVSDEGYALPVSASEGLPTVACVSRDA
;
A
#
# COMPACT_ATOMS: atom_id res chain seq x y z
N MET A 1 31.76 -44.09 -4.69
CA MET A 1 30.73 -43.18 -5.23
C MET A 1 29.87 -42.52 -4.14
N THR A 2 30.29 -42.48 -2.87
CA THR A 2 29.50 -41.91 -1.76
C THR A 2 30.01 -40.55 -1.24
N LYS A 3 31.12 -40.04 -1.81
CA LYS A 3 31.77 -38.80 -1.33
C LYS A 3 31.51 -37.57 -2.21
N LEU A 4 30.98 -37.75 -3.42
CA LEU A 4 30.70 -36.66 -4.36
C LEU A 4 29.32 -36.01 -4.13
N SER A 5 28.36 -36.74 -3.57
CA SER A 5 27.00 -36.25 -3.33
C SER A 5 26.90 -35.29 -2.13
N ALA A 6 27.84 -35.37 -1.20
CA ALA A 6 27.84 -34.53 0.01
C ALA A 6 28.28 -33.08 -0.28
N LEU A 7 29.06 -32.86 -1.34
CA LEU A 7 29.68 -31.56 -1.62
C LEU A 7 28.77 -30.59 -2.40
N ALA A 8 27.72 -31.10 -3.05
CA ALA A 8 26.77 -30.29 -3.82
C ALA A 8 25.75 -29.55 -2.94
N ILE A 9 25.44 -30.09 -1.75
CA ILE A 9 24.42 -29.53 -0.85
C ILE A 9 24.93 -28.26 -0.15
N LEU A 10 26.25 -28.12 0.02
CA LEU A 10 26.84 -26.99 0.74
C LEU A 10 26.82 -25.67 -0.06
N MET A 11 26.71 -25.71 -1.39
CA MET A 11 26.73 -24.50 -2.23
C MET A 11 25.35 -23.88 -2.51
N ALA A 12 24.25 -24.51 -2.09
CA ALA A 12 22.91 -24.01 -2.37
C ALA A 12 22.38 -22.98 -1.33
N ALA A 13 23.12 -22.75 -0.23
CA ALA A 13 22.59 -22.05 0.94
C ALA A 13 22.84 -20.52 0.99
N THR A 14 23.54 -19.91 0.02
CA THR A 14 23.99 -18.50 0.14
C THR A 14 23.17 -17.46 -0.62
N ALA A 15 22.03 -17.81 -1.23
CA ALA A 15 21.30 -16.89 -2.11
C ALA A 15 20.03 -16.26 -1.48
N THR A 16 19.63 -16.63 -0.26
CA THR A 16 18.35 -16.20 0.33
C THR A 16 18.54 -15.20 1.48
N ALA A 17 19.18 -14.06 1.23
CA ALA A 17 19.24 -12.98 2.22
C ALA A 17 19.15 -11.56 1.63
N ALA A 18 18.95 -11.41 0.32
CA ALA A 18 18.88 -10.09 -0.33
C ALA A 18 17.44 -9.54 -0.48
N PHE A 19 16.40 -10.36 -0.26
CA PHE A 19 15.00 -9.96 -0.37
C PHE A 19 14.45 -9.49 0.98
N ALA A 20 15.07 -8.46 1.56
CA ALA A 20 14.48 -7.73 2.68
C ALA A 20 14.71 -6.22 2.56
N ALA A 21 15.70 -5.79 1.77
CA ALA A 21 16.04 -4.38 1.58
C ALA A 21 15.44 -3.75 0.31
N THR A 22 14.82 -4.54 -0.58
CA THR A 22 14.23 -4.01 -1.83
C THR A 22 12.91 -3.27 -1.62
N ASP A 23 12.27 -3.35 -0.45
CA ASP A 23 11.07 -2.56 -0.12
C ASP A 23 11.40 -1.06 0.01
N MET A 24 12.64 -0.71 0.37
CA MET A 24 13.09 0.68 0.53
C MET A 24 13.48 1.36 -0.79
N MET A 25 13.46 0.63 -1.91
CA MET A 25 13.88 1.11 -3.24
C MET A 25 12.77 0.98 -4.29
N ALA A 26 11.56 0.59 -3.89
CA ALA A 26 10.40 0.73 -4.75
C ALA A 26 10.14 2.23 -4.95
N PRO A 27 9.82 2.70 -6.18
CA PRO A 27 9.26 4.03 -6.34
C PRO A 27 8.10 4.14 -5.35
N SER A 28 8.08 5.20 -4.55
CA SER A 28 7.02 5.47 -3.57
C SER A 28 5.69 5.48 -4.32
N GLN A 29 5.04 4.32 -4.39
CA GLN A 29 3.68 4.23 -4.86
C GLN A 29 2.91 5.14 -3.90
N PRO A 30 2.05 6.04 -4.42
CA PRO A 30 1.27 6.92 -3.56
C PRO A 30 0.61 6.04 -2.50
N GLU A 31 0.76 6.41 -1.24
CA GLU A 31 0.19 5.64 -0.14
C GLU A 31 -1.33 5.64 -0.30
N VAL A 32 -1.87 4.49 -0.71
CA VAL A 32 -3.31 4.28 -0.86
C VAL A 32 -3.80 3.48 0.34
N ILE A 33 -4.71 4.06 1.11
CA ILE A 33 -5.42 3.41 2.20
C ILE A 33 -6.65 2.71 1.60
N GLU A 34 -6.66 1.39 1.66
CA GLU A 34 -7.80 0.58 1.20
C GLU A 34 -8.84 0.42 2.32
N ILE A 35 -10.08 0.79 2.03
CA ILE A 35 -11.25 0.50 2.86
C ILE A 35 -11.97 -0.69 2.24
N GLU A 36 -11.92 -1.83 2.93
CA GLU A 36 -12.68 -3.00 2.53
C GLU A 36 -14.15 -2.85 2.95
N VAL A 37 -15.06 -2.96 1.99
CA VAL A 37 -16.51 -2.88 2.18
C VAL A 37 -17.22 -4.06 1.54
N ALA A 38 -18.44 -4.33 2.00
CA ALA A 38 -19.25 -5.36 1.36
C ALA A 38 -19.54 -4.97 -0.12
N PRO A 39 -19.68 -5.94 -1.05
CA PRO A 39 -19.87 -5.64 -2.47
C PRO A 39 -21.05 -4.70 -2.77
N HIS A 40 -22.12 -4.79 -1.97
CA HIS A 40 -23.31 -3.96 -2.12
C HIS A 40 -23.15 -2.52 -1.60
N GLU A 41 -22.11 -2.24 -0.82
CA GLU A 41 -21.81 -0.92 -0.25
C GLU A 41 -20.74 -0.17 -1.07
N LEU A 42 -20.07 -0.83 -2.01
CA LEU A 42 -18.96 -0.26 -2.77
C LEU A 42 -19.38 1.01 -3.54
N ALA A 43 -20.57 1.02 -4.12
CA ALA A 43 -21.09 2.19 -4.83
C ALA A 43 -21.28 3.39 -3.88
N GLN A 44 -21.88 3.16 -2.71
CA GLN A 44 -22.11 4.19 -1.70
C GLN A 44 -20.79 4.71 -1.11
N CYS A 45 -19.82 3.83 -0.88
CA CYS A 45 -18.51 4.20 -0.38
C CYS A 45 -17.79 5.14 -1.35
N ARG A 46 -17.80 4.80 -2.66
CA ARG A 46 -17.20 5.65 -3.69
C ARG A 46 -17.88 7.01 -3.83
N GLU A 47 -19.20 7.06 -3.73
CA GLU A 47 -19.96 8.32 -3.74
C GLU A 47 -19.57 9.19 -2.54
N THR A 48 -19.50 8.59 -1.35
CA THR A 48 -19.12 9.29 -0.11
C THR A 48 -17.70 9.84 -0.21
N LEU A 49 -16.74 9.05 -0.71
CA LEU A 49 -15.37 9.53 -0.91
C LEU A 49 -15.30 10.67 -1.93
N ALA A 50 -16.11 10.66 -2.98
CA ALA A 50 -16.17 11.76 -3.93
C ALA A 50 -16.70 13.06 -3.30
N GLN A 51 -17.69 12.95 -2.40
CA GLN A 51 -18.17 14.09 -1.62
C GLN A 51 -17.08 14.62 -0.69
N VAL A 52 -16.40 13.75 0.06
CA VAL A 52 -15.31 14.13 0.96
C VAL A 52 -14.15 14.79 0.19
N ALA A 53 -13.78 14.28 -0.99
CA ALA A 53 -12.73 14.87 -1.83
C ALA A 53 -13.05 16.29 -2.31
N SER A 54 -14.32 16.69 -2.33
CA SER A 54 -14.75 18.05 -2.67
C SER A 54 -14.72 19.02 -1.47
N MET A 55 -14.50 18.51 -0.26
CA MET A 55 -14.44 19.31 0.96
C MET A 55 -13.04 19.92 1.15
N PRO A 56 -12.95 21.12 1.75
CA PRO A 56 -11.65 21.71 2.08
C PRO A 56 -10.95 20.87 3.14
N VAL A 57 -9.65 20.64 2.95
CA VAL A 57 -8.82 20.08 4.01
C VAL A 57 -8.63 21.15 5.09
N VAL A 58 -8.89 20.78 6.34
CA VAL A 58 -8.74 21.68 7.49
C VAL A 58 -7.69 21.12 8.45
N SER A 59 -6.95 22.02 9.10
CA SER A 59 -6.08 21.65 10.22
C SER A 59 -6.90 21.33 11.47
N ASP A 60 -6.26 20.74 12.48
CA ASP A 60 -6.87 20.46 13.79
C ASP A 60 -7.38 21.74 14.49
N GLU A 61 -6.79 22.89 14.17
CA GLU A 61 -7.21 24.21 14.67
C GLU A 61 -8.35 24.84 13.84
N GLY A 62 -8.82 24.15 12.79
CA GLY A 62 -9.95 24.56 11.96
C GLY A 62 -9.60 25.47 10.78
N TYR A 63 -8.32 25.65 10.45
CA TYR A 63 -7.92 26.48 9.31
C TYR A 63 -7.90 25.67 8.02
N ALA A 64 -8.50 26.20 6.97
CA ALA A 64 -8.41 25.60 5.63
C ALA A 64 -6.96 25.60 5.13
N LEU A 65 -6.48 24.44 4.70
CA LEU A 65 -5.16 24.26 4.14
C LEU A 65 -5.17 24.57 2.63
N PRO A 66 -4.05 25.08 2.08
CA PRO A 66 -3.92 25.30 0.65
C PRO A 66 -3.97 23.97 -0.12
N VAL A 67 -4.46 23.99 -1.36
CA VAL A 67 -4.60 22.79 -2.21
C VAL A 67 -3.29 22.00 -2.36
N SER A 68 -2.15 22.68 -2.36
CA SER A 68 -0.81 22.06 -2.42
C SER A 68 -0.48 21.22 -1.18
N ALA A 69 -1.13 21.47 -0.03
CA ALA A 69 -0.97 20.63 1.16
C ALA A 69 -1.66 19.26 0.97
N SER A 70 -2.62 19.16 0.04
CA SER A 70 -3.28 17.89 -0.28
C SER A 70 -2.40 16.94 -1.10
N GLU A 71 -1.35 17.44 -1.76
CA GLU A 71 -0.44 16.62 -2.58
C GLU A 71 0.41 15.64 -1.76
N GLY A 72 0.55 15.90 -0.45
CA GLY A 72 1.24 15.01 0.50
C GLY A 72 0.30 14.12 1.31
N LEU A 73 -1.01 14.17 1.06
CA LEU A 73 -1.97 13.36 1.80
C LEU A 73 -2.13 11.97 1.17
N PRO A 74 -2.32 10.92 2.00
CA PRO A 74 -2.62 9.59 1.48
C PRO A 74 -3.94 9.61 0.72
N THR A 75 -4.02 8.82 -0.34
CA THR A 75 -5.27 8.63 -1.09
C THR A 75 -6.07 7.49 -0.46
N VAL A 76 -7.39 7.56 -0.50
CA VAL A 76 -8.26 6.51 0.06
C VAL A 76 -9.06 5.86 -1.07
N ALA A 77 -9.14 4.54 -1.08
CA ALA A 77 -9.91 3.78 -2.06
C ALA A 77 -10.81 2.75 -1.39
N CYS A 78 -12.06 2.64 -1.83
CA CYS A 78 -12.96 1.57 -1.42
C CYS A 78 -12.76 0.34 -2.31
N VAL A 79 -12.57 -0.83 -1.70
CA VAL A 79 -12.43 -2.11 -2.39
C VAL A 79 -13.41 -3.14 -1.81
N SER A 80 -13.85 -4.10 -2.62
CA SER A 80 -14.57 -5.28 -2.13
C SER A 80 -13.78 -6.51 -2.54
N ARG A 81 -13.54 -7.42 -1.59
CA ARG A 81 -12.95 -8.72 -1.86
C ARG A 81 -14.03 -9.78 -1.62
N ASP A 82 -14.28 -10.61 -2.62
CA ASP A 82 -15.09 -11.81 -2.42
C ASP A 82 -14.25 -12.77 -1.56
N ALA A 83 -14.77 -13.11 -0.38
CA ALA A 83 -14.15 -14.08 0.53
C ALA A 83 -14.31 -15.52 0.03
#